data_AF-A0A832PKV5-F1
#
_entry.id   AF-A0A832PKV5-F1
#
_cell.length_a   1.000
_cell.length_b   1.000
_cell.length_c   1.000
_cell.angle_alpha   90.00
_cell.angle_beta   90.00
_cell.angle_gamma   90.00
#
_symmetry.space_group_name_H-M   'P 1'
#
loop_
_entity.id
_entity.type
_entity.pdbx_description
1 polymer ?
#
loop_
_entity_poly.entity_id
_entity_poly.type
_entity_poly.pdbx_seq_one_letter_code
_entity_poly.pdbx_strand_id
1 'polypeptide(L)'
;MKDFGPGFPEWTELGQDGGLDPLGMQRPIEAIYQSLLPGISTVTLRFRYYSFFVWMLEVYAKDEGNTDPVAFRVFQRRCEALYALVAARSFTELGVAGIDWAQKQLTAVLDLDDATAIIDFSAGADPEADVTQRYLRNKGGAFGGIYATQMYEMGLITLGDDRNPISVCTKRALPLADAFAAAIGNLGEIFLRCVKAGKVSLADLGLMAPMQPSEIVTGTSEHTLLVQVLLGRALPSSAPDELRRSTALMLLQLIGATNEVPRAEAVKWDWFGAGQPSPEPPSNTEDVRAMWALYQASDLMRLAYENILDLALDILQSAEMRRMPIGELVAELIDLVDVPDGMTWLEFSASLVEDPEPAIAARLADERVKEARASGDRSARLRSVVALVSALAGRVACCRFRGHQVKFA
;
A
#
# COMPACT_ATOMS: atom_id res chain seq x y z
N MET A 1 -17.28 27.66 7.95
CA MET A 1 -16.94 26.26 7.58
C MET A 1 -16.29 25.66 8.82
N LYS A 2 -16.70 24.46 9.28
CA LYS A 2 -16.04 23.81 10.43
C LYS A 2 -14.61 23.46 10.02
N ASP A 3 -13.64 23.88 10.82
CA ASP A 3 -12.25 23.49 10.67
C ASP A 3 -12.12 22.02 11.09
N PHE A 4 -11.77 21.14 10.15
CA PHE A 4 -11.62 19.71 10.36
C PHE A 4 -10.20 19.32 10.80
N GLY A 5 -9.33 20.32 10.99
CA GLY A 5 -7.92 20.12 11.28
C GLY A 5 -7.08 19.81 10.04
N PRO A 6 -5.75 19.85 10.19
CA PRO A 6 -4.82 19.65 9.08
C PRO A 6 -4.96 18.24 8.47
N GLY A 7 -5.07 18.17 7.14
CA GLY A 7 -5.05 16.91 6.37
C GLY A 7 -6.38 16.47 5.75
N PHE A 8 -7.50 17.10 6.14
CA PHE A 8 -8.79 16.89 5.47
C PHE A 8 -8.88 17.74 4.19
N PRO A 9 -9.58 17.24 3.15
CA PRO A 9 -9.74 17.97 1.90
C PRO A 9 -10.44 19.31 2.15
N GLU A 10 -9.77 20.39 1.76
CA GLU A 10 -10.35 21.73 1.68
C GLU A 10 -10.65 22.03 0.21
N TRP A 11 -11.87 22.48 -0.07
CA TRP A 11 -12.25 22.94 -1.40
C TRP A 11 -11.55 24.29 -1.66
N THR A 12 -10.59 24.31 -2.58
CA THR A 12 -9.85 25.51 -2.97
C THR A 12 -10.44 26.11 -4.25
N GLU A 13 -10.39 27.43 -4.41
CA GLU A 13 -10.87 28.13 -5.62
C GLU A 13 -10.03 27.82 -6.87
N LEU A 14 -8.80 27.31 -6.68
CA LEU A 14 -7.92 26.89 -7.76
C LEU A 14 -8.03 25.37 -7.95
N GLY A 15 -8.58 24.96 -9.10
CA GLY A 15 -8.53 23.57 -9.56
C GLY A 15 -7.20 23.27 -10.26
N GLN A 16 -6.73 22.03 -10.18
CA GLN A 16 -5.70 21.49 -11.07
C GLN A 16 -6.34 20.51 -12.05
N ASP A 17 -5.97 20.60 -13.33
CA ASP A 17 -6.46 19.71 -14.40
C ASP A 17 -5.88 18.28 -14.32
N GLY A 18 -5.31 17.90 -13.17
CA GLY A 18 -4.71 16.61 -12.90
C GLY A 18 -4.76 16.25 -11.42
N GLY A 19 -5.00 14.98 -11.12
CA GLY A 19 -5.08 14.44 -9.76
C GLY A 19 -5.67 13.03 -9.77
N LEU A 20 -5.26 12.18 -8.83
CA LEU A 20 -5.78 10.81 -8.67
C LEU A 20 -7.10 10.77 -7.87
N ASP A 21 -7.51 11.90 -7.28
CA ASP A 21 -8.66 12.01 -6.36
C ASP A 21 -9.49 13.27 -6.67
N PRO A 22 -10.30 13.29 -7.75
CA PRO A 22 -11.00 14.48 -8.23
C PRO A 22 -12.08 14.98 -7.24
N LEU A 23 -12.50 14.14 -6.30
CA LEU A 23 -13.52 14.46 -5.29
C LEU A 23 -12.93 14.68 -3.88
N GLY A 24 -11.61 14.51 -3.71
CA GLY A 24 -10.95 14.61 -2.40
C GLY A 24 -11.39 13.51 -1.41
N MET A 25 -11.96 12.41 -1.88
CA MET A 25 -12.54 11.35 -1.04
C MET A 25 -11.54 10.27 -0.65
N GLN A 26 -10.40 10.17 -1.33
CA GLN A 26 -9.45 9.08 -1.17
C GLN A 26 -8.68 9.17 0.15
N ARG A 27 -8.25 10.36 0.57
CA ARG A 27 -7.45 10.55 1.80
C ARG A 27 -8.09 9.99 3.09
N PRO A 28 -9.36 10.30 3.43
CA PRO A 28 -9.97 9.73 4.64
C PRO A 28 -10.12 8.21 4.55
N ILE A 29 -10.24 7.65 3.34
CA ILE A 29 -10.31 6.20 3.10
C ILE A 29 -8.93 5.55 3.31
N GLU A 30 -7.87 6.17 2.79
CA GLU A 30 -6.49 5.75 2.98
C GLU A 30 -6.08 5.74 4.45
N ALA A 31 -6.54 6.72 5.24
CA ALA A 31 -6.28 6.76 6.68
C ALA A 31 -6.84 5.52 7.40
N ILE A 32 -8.02 5.03 7.00
CA ILE A 32 -8.59 3.79 7.55
C ILE A 32 -7.71 2.59 7.16
N TYR A 33 -7.37 2.45 5.88
CA TYR A 33 -6.52 1.36 5.40
C TYR A 33 -5.15 1.32 6.08
N GLN A 34 -4.47 2.47 6.20
CA GLN A 34 -3.16 2.57 6.82
C GLN A 34 -3.18 2.19 8.30
N SER A 35 -4.30 2.44 9.00
CA SER A 35 -4.47 2.02 10.39
C SER A 35 -4.64 0.50 10.56
N LEU A 36 -5.17 -0.19 9.55
CA LEU A 36 -5.47 -1.63 9.59
C LEU A 36 -4.24 -2.52 9.35
N LEU A 37 -3.30 -2.03 8.54
CA LEU A 37 -2.06 -2.72 8.17
C LEU A 37 -0.84 -1.81 8.37
N PRO A 38 -0.61 -1.28 9.59
CA PRO A 38 0.48 -0.37 9.86
C PRO A 38 1.83 -1.02 9.51
N GLY A 39 2.62 -0.27 8.73
CA GLY A 39 3.90 -0.72 8.22
C GLY A 39 3.84 -1.61 6.98
N ILE A 40 2.68 -1.96 6.43
CA ILE A 40 2.57 -2.71 5.17
C ILE A 40 1.90 -1.82 4.13
N SER A 41 2.49 -1.70 2.94
CA SER A 41 1.91 -0.94 1.82
C SER A 41 1.81 -1.78 0.55
N THR A 42 1.13 -1.22 -0.45
CA THR A 42 1.02 -1.78 -1.80
C THR A 42 2.34 -1.82 -2.58
N VAL A 43 3.37 -1.07 -2.17
CA VAL A 43 4.68 -1.03 -2.83
C VAL A 43 5.76 -1.86 -2.11
N THR A 44 5.41 -2.47 -0.97
CA THR A 44 6.33 -3.30 -0.17
C THR A 44 6.27 -4.76 -0.62
N LEU A 45 6.92 -5.08 -1.75
CA LEU A 45 6.74 -6.36 -2.44
C LEU A 45 7.68 -7.49 -2.00
N ARG A 46 8.62 -7.20 -1.10
CA ARG A 46 9.67 -8.15 -0.70
C ARG A 46 9.94 -8.05 0.78
N PHE A 47 9.67 -9.16 1.49
CA PHE A 47 9.67 -9.15 2.94
C PHE A 47 11.08 -9.07 3.56
N ARG A 48 12.08 -9.62 2.87
CA ARG A 48 13.48 -9.61 3.33
C ARG A 48 14.09 -8.21 3.45
N TYR A 49 13.50 -7.19 2.83
CA TYR A 49 13.95 -5.80 3.00
C TYR A 49 13.88 -5.33 4.44
N TYR A 50 12.92 -5.82 5.24
CA TYR A 50 12.88 -5.48 6.66
C TYR A 50 14.13 -5.98 7.39
N SER A 51 14.62 -7.18 7.07
CA SER A 51 15.91 -7.70 7.57
C SER A 51 17.10 -6.91 7.04
N PHE A 52 17.14 -6.68 5.72
CA PHE A 52 18.25 -6.01 5.06
C PHE A 52 18.46 -4.58 5.57
N PHE A 53 17.38 -3.79 5.70
CA PHE A 53 17.50 -2.41 6.14
C PHE A 53 17.89 -2.29 7.61
N VAL A 54 17.37 -3.14 8.50
CA VAL A 54 17.83 -3.11 9.91
C VAL A 54 19.30 -3.53 10.01
N TRP A 55 19.74 -4.52 9.25
CA TRP A 55 21.15 -4.89 9.19
C TRP A 55 22.03 -3.75 8.64
N MET A 56 21.62 -3.12 7.53
CA MET A 56 22.33 -1.99 6.92
C MET A 56 22.49 -0.82 7.90
N LEU A 57 21.41 -0.45 8.60
CA LEU A 57 21.44 0.62 9.60
C LEU A 57 22.35 0.28 10.77
N GLU A 58 22.30 -0.96 11.25
CA GLU A 58 23.10 -1.43 12.38
C GLU A 58 24.59 -1.47 12.05
N VAL A 59 24.95 -1.94 10.85
CA VAL A 59 26.33 -1.91 10.35
C VAL A 59 26.83 -0.47 10.27
N TYR A 60 26.05 0.44 9.70
CA TYR A 60 26.45 1.84 9.59
C TYR A 60 26.68 2.49 10.97
N ALA A 61 25.77 2.22 11.92
CA ALA A 61 25.89 2.74 13.28
C ALA A 61 27.13 2.21 14.02
N LYS A 62 27.50 0.93 13.80
CA LYS A 62 28.66 0.30 14.45
C LYS A 62 30.00 0.65 13.79
N ASP A 63 30.07 0.62 12.46
CA ASP A 63 31.33 0.63 11.73
C ASP A 63 31.74 2.05 11.30
N GLU A 64 30.77 2.89 10.92
CA GLU A 64 31.03 4.26 10.47
C GLU A 64 30.76 5.27 11.60
N GLY A 65 29.67 5.09 12.35
CA GLY A 65 29.29 5.96 13.48
C GLY A 65 29.10 7.45 13.11
N ASN A 66 29.05 7.76 11.81
CA ASN A 66 29.00 9.11 11.28
C ASN A 66 27.55 9.61 11.24
N THR A 67 27.26 10.76 11.84
CA THR A 67 25.92 11.34 11.88
C THR A 67 25.62 12.28 10.71
N ASP A 68 26.50 12.37 9.71
CA ASP A 68 26.28 13.17 8.49
C ASP A 68 25.27 12.49 7.53
N PRO A 69 24.10 13.11 7.26
CA PRO A 69 23.13 12.60 6.30
C PRO A 69 23.65 12.40 4.89
N VAL A 70 24.65 13.18 4.45
CA VAL A 70 25.22 13.03 3.11
C VAL A 70 26.02 11.73 3.04
N ALA A 71 26.93 11.52 3.98
CA ALA A 71 27.70 10.28 4.09
C ALA A 71 26.79 9.04 4.22
N PHE A 72 25.75 9.12 5.05
CA PHE A 72 24.78 8.03 5.19
C PHE A 72 24.06 7.73 3.87
N ARG A 73 23.60 8.76 3.14
CA ARG A 73 22.94 8.56 1.85
C ARG A 73 23.86 7.90 0.83
N VAL A 74 25.16 8.22 0.80
CA VAL A 74 26.12 7.53 -0.08
C VAL A 74 26.16 6.04 0.25
N PHE A 75 26.35 5.70 1.54
CA PHE A 75 26.39 4.32 2.00
C PHE A 75 25.09 3.57 1.69
N GLN A 76 23.95 4.10 2.14
CA GLN A 76 22.62 3.49 1.98
C GLN A 76 22.26 3.26 0.51
N ARG A 77 22.49 4.24 -0.36
CA ARG A 77 22.18 4.10 -1.80
C ARG A 77 23.08 3.08 -2.50
N ARG A 78 24.35 2.99 -2.10
CA ARG A 78 25.28 1.97 -2.61
C ARG A 78 24.88 0.56 -2.14
N CYS A 79 24.45 0.41 -0.89
CA CYS A 79 23.86 -0.84 -0.40
C CYS A 79 22.65 -1.25 -1.25
N GLU A 80 21.71 -0.34 -1.50
CA GLU A 80 20.52 -0.65 -2.32
C GLU A 80 20.85 -1.00 -3.77
N ALA A 81 21.74 -0.23 -4.42
CA ALA A 81 22.16 -0.50 -5.80
C ALA A 81 22.85 -1.86 -5.92
N LEU A 82 23.74 -2.21 -4.98
CA LEU A 82 24.38 -3.53 -4.95
C LEU A 82 23.35 -4.64 -4.68
N TYR A 83 22.40 -4.42 -3.78
CA TYR A 83 21.33 -5.38 -3.50
C TYR A 83 20.48 -5.66 -4.75
N ALA A 84 20.18 -4.63 -5.55
CA ALA A 84 19.50 -4.79 -6.83
C ALA A 84 20.33 -5.58 -7.86
N LEU A 85 21.65 -5.35 -7.94
CA LEU A 85 22.55 -6.13 -8.80
C LEU A 85 22.60 -7.61 -8.42
N VAL A 86 22.67 -7.91 -7.11
CA VAL A 86 22.60 -9.28 -6.58
C VAL A 86 21.27 -9.94 -6.97
N ALA A 87 20.16 -9.22 -6.84
CA ALA A 87 18.82 -9.69 -7.20
C ALA A 87 18.58 -9.82 -8.72
N ALA A 88 19.44 -9.26 -9.56
CA ALA A 88 19.34 -9.36 -11.02
C ALA A 88 20.28 -10.42 -11.64
N ARG A 89 21.28 -10.93 -10.89
CA ARG A 89 22.43 -11.67 -11.44
C ARG A 89 22.10 -13.00 -12.11
N SER A 90 21.28 -13.84 -11.48
CA SER A 90 21.01 -15.22 -11.94
C SER A 90 19.63 -15.32 -12.61
N PHE A 91 18.62 -14.84 -11.89
CA PHE A 91 17.28 -14.59 -12.40
C PHE A 91 16.86 -13.25 -11.85
N THR A 92 16.17 -12.45 -12.66
CA THR A 92 15.72 -11.14 -12.20
C THR A 92 14.53 -11.27 -11.27
N GLU A 93 14.74 -10.95 -10.00
CA GLU A 93 13.65 -10.85 -9.04
C GLU A 93 12.74 -9.64 -9.31
N LEU A 94 11.43 -9.88 -9.30
CA LEU A 94 10.43 -8.80 -9.33
C LEU A 94 10.32 -8.08 -7.97
N GLY A 95 9.82 -6.85 -7.95
CA GLY A 95 9.55 -6.13 -6.69
C GLY A 95 10.79 -5.71 -5.90
N VAL A 96 11.94 -5.62 -6.57
CA VAL A 96 13.20 -5.09 -6.03
C VAL A 96 13.41 -3.68 -6.55
N ALA A 97 13.72 -2.75 -5.66
CA ALA A 97 13.88 -1.35 -6.04
C ALA A 97 15.18 -1.17 -6.84
N GLY A 98 15.10 -0.56 -8.02
CA GLY A 98 16.24 -0.41 -8.93
C GLY A 98 16.54 -1.64 -9.80
N ILE A 99 15.64 -2.63 -9.85
CA ILE A 99 15.89 -3.87 -10.60
C ILE A 99 16.08 -3.65 -12.11
N ASP A 100 15.27 -2.81 -12.74
CA ASP A 100 15.40 -2.51 -14.18
C ASP A 100 16.75 -1.84 -14.50
N TRP A 101 17.24 -1.01 -13.58
CA TRP A 101 18.56 -0.40 -13.69
C TRP A 101 19.65 -1.47 -13.56
N ALA A 102 19.55 -2.36 -12.57
CA ALA A 102 20.52 -3.43 -12.36
C ALA A 102 20.61 -4.39 -13.55
N GLN A 103 19.46 -4.76 -14.14
CA GLN A 103 19.42 -5.56 -15.36
C GLN A 103 20.19 -4.91 -16.51
N LYS A 104 19.96 -3.61 -16.76
CA LYS A 104 20.66 -2.87 -17.81
C LYS A 104 22.17 -2.86 -17.60
N GLN A 105 22.63 -2.67 -16.35
CA GLN A 105 24.07 -2.72 -16.03
C GLN A 105 24.66 -4.10 -16.30
N LEU A 106 23.94 -5.18 -15.96
CA LEU A 106 24.40 -6.55 -16.19
C LEU A 106 24.44 -6.88 -17.69
N THR A 107 23.42 -6.54 -18.47
CA THR A 107 23.39 -6.77 -19.92
C THR A 107 24.57 -6.08 -20.60
N ALA A 108 24.83 -4.80 -20.26
CA ALA A 108 25.93 -4.04 -20.85
C ALA A 108 27.31 -4.67 -20.62
N VAL A 109 27.47 -5.43 -19.53
CA VAL A 109 28.72 -6.11 -19.20
C VAL A 109 28.81 -7.52 -19.77
N LEU A 110 27.69 -8.25 -19.84
CA LEU A 110 27.65 -9.59 -20.44
C LEU A 110 27.92 -9.56 -21.96
N ASP A 111 27.52 -8.48 -22.63
CA ASP A 111 27.83 -8.26 -24.05
C ASP A 111 29.35 -8.13 -24.32
N LEU A 112 30.18 -7.96 -23.28
CA LEU A 112 31.63 -7.83 -23.39
C LEU A 112 32.38 -9.18 -23.30
N ASP A 113 31.67 -10.30 -23.05
CA ASP A 113 32.21 -11.67 -22.91
C ASP A 113 33.43 -11.79 -21.96
N ASP A 114 33.45 -10.96 -20.91
CA ASP A 114 34.56 -10.90 -19.94
C ASP A 114 34.08 -11.29 -18.54
N ALA A 115 34.45 -12.50 -18.11
CA ALA A 115 34.15 -13.01 -16.77
C ALA A 115 34.84 -12.21 -15.64
N THR A 116 35.83 -11.37 -15.96
CA THR A 116 36.51 -10.47 -15.01
C THR A 116 35.90 -9.08 -14.94
N ALA A 117 34.83 -8.84 -15.69
CA ALA A 117 34.23 -7.53 -15.79
C ALA A 117 33.72 -7.00 -14.45
N ILE A 118 33.93 -5.69 -14.27
CA ILE A 118 33.61 -4.93 -13.07
C ILE A 118 32.51 -3.94 -13.40
N ILE A 119 31.42 -3.98 -12.62
CA ILE A 119 30.35 -3.00 -12.67
C ILE A 119 30.70 -1.88 -11.70
N ASP A 120 30.87 -0.66 -12.22
CA ASP A 120 30.94 0.55 -11.40
C ASP A 120 29.52 1.08 -11.17
N PHE A 121 28.98 0.80 -9.98
CA PHE A 121 27.63 1.22 -9.63
C PHE A 121 27.60 2.56 -8.88
N SER A 122 28.75 3.17 -8.58
CA SER A 122 28.80 4.50 -7.95
C SER A 122 28.12 5.55 -8.82
N ALA A 123 28.27 5.46 -10.15
CA ALA A 123 27.62 6.33 -11.13
C ALA A 123 26.08 6.21 -11.16
N GLY A 124 25.51 5.13 -10.62
CA GLY A 124 24.06 4.97 -10.47
C GLY A 124 23.56 5.16 -9.03
N ALA A 125 24.43 5.01 -8.03
CA ALA A 125 24.07 5.06 -6.62
C ALA A 125 24.29 6.43 -5.99
N ASP A 126 25.40 7.11 -6.31
CA ASP A 126 25.86 8.26 -5.53
C ASP A 126 24.92 9.48 -5.66
N PRO A 127 24.77 10.30 -4.60
CA PRO A 127 23.89 11.46 -4.60
C PRO A 127 24.20 12.50 -5.70
N GLU A 128 25.45 12.55 -6.16
CA GLU A 128 25.95 13.45 -7.20
C GLU A 128 25.84 12.88 -8.62
N ALA A 129 25.44 11.61 -8.77
CA ALA A 129 25.21 11.01 -10.07
C ALA A 129 24.12 11.75 -10.86
N ASP A 130 24.19 11.73 -12.19
CA ASP A 130 23.11 12.24 -13.04
C ASP A 130 21.80 11.53 -12.69
N VAL A 131 20.72 12.30 -12.47
CA VAL A 131 19.39 11.78 -12.11
C VAL A 131 18.89 10.74 -13.11
N THR A 132 19.27 10.84 -14.38
CA THR A 132 18.91 9.88 -15.44
C THR A 132 19.64 8.55 -15.35
N GLN A 133 20.80 8.52 -14.69
CA GLN A 133 21.64 7.33 -14.51
C GLN A 133 21.36 6.59 -13.20
N ARG A 134 20.60 7.21 -12.28
CA ARG A 134 20.35 6.65 -10.96
C ARG A 134 19.44 5.42 -10.98
N TYR A 135 19.72 4.45 -10.10
CA TYR A 135 18.84 3.30 -9.89
C TYR A 135 17.43 3.71 -9.42
N LEU A 136 17.34 4.81 -8.66
CA LEU A 136 16.10 5.47 -8.25
C LEU A 136 16.26 7.00 -8.25
N ARG A 137 15.26 7.71 -8.77
CA ARG A 137 15.22 9.18 -8.81
C ARG A 137 15.09 9.81 -7.42
N ASN A 138 14.30 9.19 -6.52
CA ASN A 138 14.14 9.68 -5.15
C ASN A 138 15.49 9.63 -4.42
N LYS A 139 15.94 10.78 -3.87
CA LYS A 139 17.22 10.91 -3.15
C LYS A 139 17.30 10.02 -1.91
N GLY A 140 16.19 9.73 -1.25
CA GLY A 140 16.12 8.83 -0.09
C GLY A 140 16.23 7.34 -0.43
N GLY A 141 16.29 6.98 -1.72
CA GLY A 141 16.28 5.58 -2.17
C GLY A 141 14.97 4.88 -1.81
N ALA A 142 15.00 3.55 -1.82
CA ALA A 142 13.89 2.72 -1.39
C ALA A 142 13.68 2.80 0.12
N PHE A 143 14.76 2.87 0.90
CA PHE A 143 14.70 3.06 2.34
C PHE A 143 13.85 4.28 2.70
N GLY A 144 14.26 5.49 2.29
CA GLY A 144 13.56 6.71 2.64
C GLY A 144 12.19 6.86 1.96
N GLY A 145 12.06 6.38 0.71
CA GLY A 145 10.84 6.56 -0.07
C GLY A 145 9.73 5.53 0.18
N ILE A 146 10.08 4.35 0.70
CA ILE A 146 9.15 3.21 0.82
C ILE A 146 9.17 2.63 2.24
N TYR A 147 10.35 2.30 2.77
CA TYR A 147 10.45 1.46 3.95
C TYR A 147 10.58 2.19 5.29
N ALA A 148 11.13 3.41 5.33
CA ALA A 148 11.48 4.07 6.59
C ALA A 148 10.26 4.32 7.48
N THR A 149 9.21 4.96 6.94
CA THR A 149 7.95 5.18 7.68
C THR A 149 7.31 3.85 8.07
N GLN A 150 7.36 2.83 7.20
CA GLN A 150 6.79 1.52 7.50
C GLN A 150 7.51 0.83 8.66
N MET A 151 8.83 0.83 8.62
CA MET A 151 9.67 0.27 9.67
C MET A 151 9.52 1.03 10.98
N TYR A 152 9.28 2.34 10.92
CA TYR A 152 8.95 3.15 12.09
C TYR A 152 7.60 2.73 12.70
N GLU A 153 6.54 2.59 11.89
CA GLU A 153 5.23 2.11 12.32
C GLU A 153 5.30 0.69 12.93
N MET A 154 6.20 -0.16 12.44
CA MET A 154 6.45 -1.49 13.00
C MET A 154 7.33 -1.47 14.27
N GLY A 155 7.83 -0.30 14.67
CA GLY A 155 8.73 -0.12 15.80
C GLY A 155 10.13 -0.70 15.60
N LEU A 156 10.56 -0.90 14.34
CA LEU A 156 11.90 -1.41 14.01
C LEU A 156 12.96 -0.31 14.02
N ILE A 157 12.58 0.92 13.68
CA ILE A 157 13.51 2.05 13.65
C ILE A 157 12.91 3.27 14.36
N THR A 158 13.75 4.18 14.83
CA THR A 158 13.38 5.57 15.05
C THR A 158 13.78 6.39 13.84
N LEU A 159 12.92 7.30 13.40
CA LEU A 159 13.29 8.27 12.37
C LEU A 159 14.32 9.27 12.92
N GLY A 160 15.14 9.83 12.04
CA GLY A 160 16.09 10.86 12.40
C GLY A 160 15.41 12.14 12.93
N ASP A 161 16.09 12.85 13.82
CA ASP A 161 15.67 14.12 14.43
C ASP A 161 16.79 15.18 14.34
N ASP A 162 16.59 16.34 15.00
CA ASP A 162 17.56 17.43 15.01
C ASP A 162 18.91 17.06 15.65
N ARG A 163 18.94 16.03 16.51
CA ARG A 163 20.16 15.58 17.21
C ARG A 163 20.89 14.52 16.39
N ASN A 164 20.15 13.59 15.80
CA ASN A 164 20.67 12.61 14.87
C ASN A 164 19.74 12.52 13.65
N PRO A 165 20.11 13.12 12.51
CA PRO A 165 19.27 13.16 11.32
C PRO A 165 19.17 11.82 10.58
N ILE A 166 19.85 10.76 11.06
CA ILE A 166 19.83 9.42 10.48
C ILE A 166 18.93 8.52 11.33
N SER A 167 18.09 7.74 10.66
CA SER A 167 17.27 6.72 11.33
C SER A 167 18.15 5.64 11.97
N VAL A 168 17.76 5.14 13.15
CA VAL A 168 18.52 4.09 13.87
C VAL A 168 17.62 2.94 14.28
N CYS A 169 18.20 1.75 14.42
CA CYS A 169 17.48 0.57 14.88
C CYS A 169 17.00 0.74 16.32
N THR A 170 15.76 0.32 16.59
CA THR A 170 15.30 0.11 17.96
C THR A 170 15.88 -1.20 18.51
N LYS A 171 15.80 -1.39 19.83
CA LYS A 171 16.14 -2.68 20.46
C LYS A 171 15.34 -3.86 19.90
N ARG A 172 14.13 -3.61 19.38
CA ARG A 172 13.27 -4.63 18.77
C ARG A 172 13.84 -5.14 17.44
N ALA A 173 14.56 -4.30 16.70
CA ALA A 173 15.13 -4.65 15.41
C ALA A 173 16.49 -5.38 15.49
N LEU A 174 17.25 -5.21 16.58
CA LEU A 174 18.60 -5.76 16.69
C LEU A 174 18.65 -7.29 16.49
N PRO A 175 17.75 -8.10 17.08
CA PRO A 175 17.75 -9.55 16.81
C PRO A 175 17.54 -9.89 15.34
N LEU A 176 16.75 -9.08 14.61
CA LEU A 176 16.50 -9.29 13.18
C LEU A 176 17.74 -8.92 12.35
N ALA A 177 18.44 -7.85 12.71
CA ALA A 177 19.72 -7.46 12.10
C ALA A 177 20.77 -8.56 12.29
N ASP A 178 20.90 -9.09 13.51
CA ASP A 178 21.82 -10.18 13.84
C ASP A 178 21.44 -11.47 13.08
N ALA A 179 20.15 -11.77 12.96
CA ALA A 179 19.68 -12.94 12.23
C ALA A 179 19.97 -12.85 10.72
N PHE A 180 19.83 -11.66 10.11
CA PHE A 180 20.23 -11.44 8.71
C PHE A 180 21.74 -11.60 8.54
N ALA A 181 22.54 -10.99 9.43
CA ALA A 181 23.99 -11.12 9.41
C ALA A 181 24.42 -12.60 9.51
N ALA A 182 23.79 -13.37 10.40
CA ALA A 182 24.04 -14.80 10.52
C ALA A 182 23.63 -15.59 9.28
N ALA A 183 22.53 -15.21 8.62
CA ALA A 183 22.05 -15.87 7.40
C ALA A 183 23.00 -15.68 6.22
N ILE A 184 23.64 -14.50 6.10
CA ILE A 184 24.58 -14.20 5.01
C ILE A 184 26.04 -14.54 5.35
N GLY A 185 26.38 -14.68 6.64
CA GLY A 185 27.73 -14.99 7.12
C GLY A 185 28.79 -14.06 6.52
N ASN A 186 29.91 -14.64 6.05
CA ASN A 186 31.03 -13.90 5.49
C ASN A 186 30.69 -13.13 4.20
N LEU A 187 29.54 -13.39 3.57
CA LEU A 187 29.09 -12.60 2.41
C LEU A 187 28.84 -11.14 2.79
N GLY A 188 28.51 -10.85 4.06
CA GLY A 188 28.37 -9.48 4.55
C GLY A 188 29.66 -8.66 4.38
N GLU A 189 30.83 -9.23 4.64
CA GLU A 189 32.12 -8.55 4.45
C GLU A 189 32.40 -8.28 2.97
N ILE A 190 32.12 -9.26 2.10
CA ILE A 190 32.25 -9.12 0.65
C ILE A 190 31.34 -7.99 0.15
N PHE A 191 30.08 -7.98 0.61
CA PHE A 191 29.09 -6.96 0.27
C PHE A 191 29.57 -5.57 0.67
N LEU A 192 29.98 -5.39 1.94
CA LEU A 192 30.41 -4.08 2.46
C LEU A 192 31.69 -3.57 1.79
N ARG A 193 32.64 -4.47 1.46
CA ARG A 193 33.81 -4.12 0.64
C ARG A 193 33.40 -3.55 -0.72
N CYS A 194 32.45 -4.19 -1.41
CA CYS A 194 31.94 -3.73 -2.70
C CYS A 194 31.18 -2.40 -2.57
N VAL A 195 30.36 -2.23 -1.52
CA VAL A 195 29.68 -0.96 -1.19
C VAL A 195 30.69 0.18 -1.02
N LYS A 196 31.74 -0.04 -0.23
CA LYS A 196 32.78 0.96 -0.01
C LYS A 196 33.50 1.35 -1.30
N ALA A 197 33.80 0.36 -2.15
CA ALA A 197 34.44 0.58 -3.44
C ALA A 197 33.51 1.22 -4.50
N GLY A 198 32.18 1.07 -4.37
CA GLY A 198 31.23 1.42 -5.41
C GLY A 198 31.32 0.54 -6.67
N LYS A 199 31.98 -0.63 -6.55
CA LYS A 199 32.33 -1.52 -7.65
C LYS A 199 32.13 -2.97 -7.25
N VAL A 200 31.71 -3.81 -8.20
CA VAL A 200 31.53 -5.24 -7.96
C VAL A 200 31.89 -6.06 -9.20
N SER A 201 32.53 -7.21 -9.01
CA SER A 201 32.81 -8.17 -10.09
C SER A 201 31.63 -9.11 -10.31
N LEU A 202 31.51 -9.69 -11.50
CA LEU A 202 30.49 -10.72 -11.77
C LEU A 202 30.64 -11.96 -10.88
N ALA A 203 31.87 -12.30 -10.48
CA ALA A 203 32.16 -13.39 -9.56
C ALA A 203 31.66 -13.08 -8.14
N ASP A 204 31.95 -11.89 -7.61
CA ASP A 204 31.47 -11.45 -6.31
C ASP A 204 29.93 -11.38 -6.26
N LEU A 205 29.29 -10.90 -7.33
CA LEU A 205 27.82 -10.94 -7.45
C LEU A 205 27.26 -12.36 -7.38
N GLY A 206 27.92 -13.32 -8.05
CA GLY A 206 27.53 -14.74 -7.99
C GLY A 206 27.63 -15.33 -6.59
N LEU A 207 28.67 -14.97 -5.83
CA LEU A 207 28.84 -15.40 -4.44
C LEU A 207 27.73 -14.87 -3.52
N MET A 208 27.23 -13.66 -3.79
CA MET A 208 26.19 -13.01 -2.98
C MET A 208 24.76 -13.50 -3.27
N ALA A 209 24.56 -14.51 -4.12
CA ALA A 209 23.22 -15.07 -4.40
C ALA A 209 22.39 -15.41 -3.14
N PRO A 210 22.94 -15.97 -2.04
CA PRO A 210 22.17 -16.22 -0.83
C PRO A 210 21.59 -14.98 -0.13
N MET A 211 22.03 -13.76 -0.49
CA MET A 211 21.49 -12.50 0.05
C MET A 211 20.19 -12.08 -0.63
N GLN A 212 19.82 -12.71 -1.75
CA GLN A 212 18.66 -12.35 -2.56
C GLN A 212 17.35 -12.27 -1.74
N PRO A 213 16.42 -11.36 -2.06
CA PRO A 213 15.19 -11.20 -1.31
C PRO A 213 14.33 -12.47 -1.19
N SER A 214 14.40 -13.36 -2.18
CA SER A 214 13.66 -14.63 -2.19
C SER A 214 14.32 -15.76 -1.39
N GLU A 215 15.60 -15.62 -1.03
CA GLU A 215 16.41 -16.66 -0.36
C GLU A 215 16.22 -16.70 1.17
N ILE A 216 14.97 -16.49 1.64
CA ILE A 216 14.62 -16.67 3.06
C ILE A 216 14.46 -18.17 3.34
N VAL A 217 15.32 -18.73 4.16
CA VAL A 217 15.25 -20.15 4.54
C VAL A 217 14.23 -20.37 5.65
N THR A 218 13.17 -21.14 5.36
CA THR A 218 12.12 -21.50 6.32
C THR A 218 12.68 -22.14 7.58
N GLY A 219 12.18 -21.71 8.74
CA GLY A 219 12.56 -22.24 10.05
C GLY A 219 13.84 -21.63 10.65
N THR A 220 14.57 -20.81 9.90
CA THR A 220 15.71 -20.05 10.46
C THR A 220 15.27 -18.96 11.42
N SER A 221 16.22 -18.43 12.19
CA SER A 221 16.01 -17.27 13.07
C SER A 221 15.51 -16.05 12.29
N GLU A 222 16.08 -15.79 11.10
CA GLU A 222 15.65 -14.69 10.22
C GLU A 222 14.17 -14.87 9.84
N HIS A 223 13.81 -16.04 9.33
CA HIS A 223 12.43 -16.37 8.96
C HIS A 223 11.46 -16.21 10.14
N THR A 224 11.79 -16.76 11.31
CA THR A 224 10.93 -16.69 12.50
C THR A 224 10.72 -15.24 12.96
N LEU A 225 11.78 -14.44 13.03
CA LEU A 225 11.70 -13.04 13.46
C LEU A 225 10.95 -12.19 12.45
N LEU A 226 11.18 -12.42 11.15
CA LEU A 226 10.40 -11.82 10.08
C LEU A 226 8.91 -12.14 10.27
N VAL A 227 8.51 -13.41 10.40
CA VAL A 227 7.10 -13.77 10.65
C VAL A 227 6.55 -13.08 11.90
N GLN A 228 7.33 -12.96 12.98
CA GLN A 228 6.91 -12.23 14.17
C GLN A 228 6.66 -10.74 13.90
N VAL A 229 7.53 -10.09 13.12
CA VAL A 229 7.31 -8.71 12.66
C VAL A 229 6.00 -8.64 11.89
N LEU A 230 5.80 -9.48 10.87
CA LEU A 230 4.58 -9.43 10.03
C LEU A 230 3.31 -9.60 10.85
N LEU A 231 3.32 -10.52 11.81
CA LEU A 231 2.17 -10.85 12.65
C LEU A 231 2.07 -9.99 13.90
N GLY A 232 2.85 -8.90 14.03
CA GLY A 232 2.80 -8.01 15.20
C GLY A 232 3.01 -8.76 16.52
N ARG A 233 3.83 -9.82 16.54
CA ARG A 233 4.06 -10.67 17.74
C ARG A 233 5.16 -10.11 18.64
N ALA A 234 5.26 -8.80 18.72
CA ALA A 234 6.24 -8.14 19.56
C ALA A 234 5.79 -8.06 21.02
N LEU A 235 6.75 -7.97 21.94
CA LEU A 235 6.53 -7.85 23.37
C LEU A 235 7.21 -6.56 23.91
N PRO A 236 6.47 -5.64 24.55
CA PRO A 236 4.99 -5.59 24.60
C PRO A 236 4.39 -5.33 23.21
N SER A 237 3.14 -5.75 23.00
CA SER A 237 2.40 -5.40 21.78
C SER A 237 1.94 -3.95 21.85
N SER A 238 2.05 -3.25 20.71
CA SER A 238 1.43 -1.94 20.51
C SER A 238 0.07 -2.10 19.81
N ALA A 239 -0.81 -1.10 19.89
CA ALA A 239 -2.09 -1.14 19.15
C ALA A 239 -1.90 -1.38 17.62
N PRO A 240 -0.92 -0.74 16.95
CA PRO A 240 -0.56 -1.09 15.56
C PRO A 240 -0.18 -2.56 15.34
N ASP A 241 0.57 -3.15 16.29
CA ASP A 241 0.93 -4.57 16.23
C ASP A 241 -0.33 -5.46 16.27
N GLU A 242 -1.31 -5.10 17.10
CA GLU A 242 -2.56 -5.85 17.25
C GLU A 242 -3.46 -5.77 16.02
N LEU A 243 -3.65 -4.58 15.44
CA LEU A 243 -4.45 -4.39 14.22
C LEU A 243 -3.89 -5.20 13.05
N ARG A 244 -2.58 -5.10 12.83
CA ARG A 244 -1.88 -5.87 11.80
C ARG A 244 -1.99 -7.37 12.03
N ARG A 245 -1.80 -7.82 13.28
CA ARG A 245 -1.94 -9.24 13.66
C ARG A 245 -3.34 -9.76 13.38
N SER A 246 -4.37 -9.03 13.78
CA SER A 246 -5.76 -9.40 13.56
C SER A 246 -6.09 -9.50 12.07
N THR A 247 -5.67 -8.54 11.26
CA THR A 247 -5.84 -8.61 9.79
C THR A 247 -5.14 -9.83 9.19
N ALA A 248 -3.89 -10.10 9.59
CA ALA A 248 -3.15 -11.26 9.10
C ALA A 248 -3.82 -12.59 9.50
N LEU A 249 -4.33 -12.68 10.73
CA LEU A 249 -5.09 -13.85 11.20
C LEU A 249 -6.40 -14.03 10.42
N MET A 250 -7.12 -12.95 10.11
CA MET A 250 -8.32 -13.01 9.26
C MET A 250 -8.01 -13.58 7.86
N LEU A 251 -6.90 -13.18 7.25
CA LEU A 251 -6.45 -13.76 5.97
C LEU A 251 -6.10 -15.25 6.10
N LEU A 252 -5.37 -15.63 7.14
CA LEU A 252 -4.99 -17.02 7.39
C LEU A 252 -6.20 -17.91 7.68
N GLN A 253 -7.21 -17.40 8.38
CA GLN A 253 -8.48 -18.09 8.61
C GLN A 253 -9.22 -18.32 7.29
N LEU A 254 -9.28 -17.30 6.41
CA LEU A 254 -9.89 -17.44 5.10
C LEU A 254 -9.16 -18.47 4.24
N ILE A 255 -7.82 -18.41 4.20
CA ILE A 255 -6.99 -19.42 3.52
C ILE A 255 -7.25 -20.82 4.09
N GLY A 256 -7.36 -20.96 5.41
CA GLY A 256 -7.66 -22.24 6.05
C GLY A 256 -9.06 -22.77 5.73
N ALA A 257 -10.05 -21.88 5.56
CA ALA A 257 -11.42 -22.24 5.23
C ALA A 257 -11.59 -22.62 3.75
N THR A 258 -10.91 -21.91 2.84
CA THR A 258 -11.01 -22.15 1.38
C THR A 258 -9.95 -23.14 0.87
N ASN A 259 -8.89 -23.39 1.65
CA ASN A 259 -7.71 -24.15 1.27
C ASN A 259 -7.00 -23.61 0.01
N GLU A 260 -7.12 -22.30 -0.23
CA GLU A 260 -6.47 -21.59 -1.33
C GLU A 260 -6.07 -20.16 -0.92
N VAL A 261 -5.11 -19.55 -1.63
CA VAL A 261 -4.77 -18.14 -1.43
C VAL A 261 -5.85 -17.28 -2.09
N PRO A 262 -6.66 -16.53 -1.32
CA PRO A 262 -7.78 -15.79 -1.89
C PRO A 262 -7.30 -14.60 -2.71
N ARG A 263 -8.02 -14.30 -3.79
CA ARG A 263 -7.84 -13.04 -4.53
C ARG A 263 -8.38 -11.87 -3.71
N ALA A 264 -7.81 -10.68 -3.91
CA ALA A 264 -8.23 -9.46 -3.21
C ALA A 264 -9.75 -9.20 -3.28
N GLU A 265 -10.38 -9.49 -4.42
CA GLU A 265 -11.83 -9.33 -4.59
C GLU A 265 -12.64 -10.29 -3.71
N ALA A 266 -12.18 -11.53 -3.53
CA ALA A 266 -12.83 -12.48 -2.64
C ALA A 266 -12.71 -12.04 -1.18
N VAL A 267 -11.51 -11.58 -0.78
CA VAL A 267 -11.26 -11.03 0.56
C VAL A 267 -12.15 -9.82 0.83
N LYS A 268 -12.26 -8.89 -0.13
CA LYS A 268 -13.12 -7.71 -0.06
C LYS A 268 -14.54 -8.08 0.31
N TRP A 269 -15.17 -8.99 -0.44
CA TRP A 269 -16.57 -9.34 -0.23
C TRP A 269 -16.80 -10.22 1.00
N ASP A 270 -15.87 -11.14 1.33
CA ASP A 270 -15.93 -11.94 2.55
C ASP A 270 -15.93 -11.04 3.81
N TRP A 271 -14.98 -10.10 3.88
CA TRP A 271 -14.86 -9.21 5.03
C TRP A 271 -15.97 -8.16 5.07
N PHE A 272 -16.44 -7.71 3.91
CA PHE A 272 -17.56 -6.78 3.84
C PHE A 272 -18.85 -7.42 4.34
N GLY A 273 -19.14 -8.68 3.96
CA GLY A 273 -20.32 -9.43 4.42
C GLY A 273 -20.27 -9.77 5.90
N ALA A 274 -19.14 -10.29 6.37
CA ALA A 274 -18.98 -10.73 7.75
C ALA A 274 -18.86 -9.58 8.78
N GLY A 275 -18.75 -8.32 8.35
CA GLY A 275 -18.71 -7.14 9.23
C GLY A 275 -20.06 -6.71 9.80
N GLN A 276 -21.04 -7.61 9.93
CA GLN A 276 -22.23 -7.34 10.74
C GLN A 276 -21.93 -7.67 12.20
N PRO A 277 -22.23 -6.78 13.16
CA PRO A 277 -21.93 -7.05 14.57
C PRO A 277 -22.69 -8.30 15.05
N SER A 278 -21.92 -9.31 15.48
CA SER A 278 -22.46 -10.45 16.22
C SER A 278 -23.02 -9.96 17.56
N PRO A 279 -24.10 -10.55 18.09
CA PRO A 279 -24.59 -10.24 19.44
C PRO A 279 -23.65 -10.71 20.57
N GLU A 280 -22.58 -11.44 20.24
CA GLU A 280 -21.55 -11.87 21.19
C GLU A 280 -20.54 -10.74 21.48
N PRO A 281 -19.91 -10.71 22.67
CA PRO A 281 -18.94 -9.67 22.99
C PRO A 281 -17.76 -9.70 22.01
N PRO A 282 -17.34 -8.55 21.48
CA PRO A 282 -16.34 -8.51 20.43
C PRO A 282 -15.02 -9.08 20.93
N SER A 283 -14.52 -10.09 20.20
CA SER A 283 -13.07 -10.33 20.20
C SER A 283 -12.38 -9.14 19.53
N ASN A 284 -11.11 -8.86 19.85
CA ASN A 284 -10.34 -7.80 19.14
C ASN A 284 -10.35 -7.96 17.60
N THR A 285 -10.68 -9.15 17.08
CA THR A 285 -10.83 -9.44 15.65
C THR A 285 -12.13 -8.86 15.06
N GLU A 286 -13.21 -8.74 15.83
CA GLU A 286 -14.49 -8.19 15.36
C GLU A 286 -14.39 -6.70 15.05
N ASP A 287 -13.66 -5.93 15.86
CA ASP A 287 -13.42 -4.50 15.63
C ASP A 287 -12.63 -4.27 14.33
N VAL A 288 -11.61 -5.10 14.07
CA VAL A 288 -10.80 -5.03 12.84
C VAL A 288 -11.61 -5.37 11.61
N ARG A 289 -12.50 -6.38 11.70
CA ARG A 289 -13.41 -6.73 10.60
C ARG A 289 -14.41 -5.60 10.31
N ALA A 290 -14.94 -4.94 11.33
CA ALA A 290 -15.80 -3.77 11.16
C ALA A 290 -15.06 -2.59 10.50
N MET A 291 -13.80 -2.34 10.87
CA MET A 291 -12.95 -1.33 10.22
C MET A 291 -12.67 -1.66 8.74
N TRP A 292 -12.40 -2.93 8.41
CA TRP A 292 -12.31 -3.36 7.02
C TRP A 292 -13.63 -3.14 6.26
N ALA A 293 -14.77 -3.46 6.86
CA ALA A 293 -16.06 -3.20 6.24
C ALA A 293 -16.33 -1.70 6.03
N LEU A 294 -15.90 -0.84 6.97
CA LEU A 294 -15.98 0.61 6.84
C LEU A 294 -15.10 1.13 5.70
N TYR A 295 -13.87 0.65 5.59
CA TYR A 295 -12.98 0.95 4.47
C TYR A 295 -13.65 0.61 3.13
N GLN A 296 -14.20 -0.61 3.01
CA GLN A 296 -14.88 -1.05 1.79
C GLN A 296 -16.14 -0.22 1.48
N ALA A 297 -16.97 0.09 2.49
CA ALA A 297 -18.14 0.95 2.30
C ALA A 297 -17.74 2.34 1.80
N SER A 298 -16.67 2.91 2.36
CA SER A 298 -16.20 4.24 2.00
C SER A 298 -15.61 4.25 0.59
N ASP A 299 -14.85 3.21 0.21
CA ASP A 299 -14.30 3.05 -1.14
C ASP A 299 -15.38 2.82 -2.19
N LEU A 300 -16.39 1.99 -1.91
CA LEU A 300 -17.55 1.80 -2.79
C LEU A 300 -18.38 3.09 -2.92
N MET A 301 -18.51 3.87 -1.84
CA MET A 301 -19.18 5.17 -1.89
C MET A 301 -18.40 6.16 -2.75
N ARG A 302 -17.07 6.24 -2.60
CA ARG A 302 -16.21 7.03 -3.49
C ARG A 302 -16.41 6.64 -4.95
N LEU A 303 -16.38 5.34 -5.25
CA LEU A 303 -16.61 4.82 -6.59
C LEU A 303 -17.98 5.24 -7.13
N ALA A 304 -19.04 5.19 -6.31
CA ALA A 304 -20.37 5.66 -6.70
C ALA A 304 -20.36 7.14 -7.12
N TYR A 305 -19.78 8.03 -6.30
CA TYR A 305 -19.69 9.45 -6.63
C TYR A 305 -18.81 9.73 -7.86
N GLU A 306 -17.69 9.01 -8.02
CA GLU A 306 -16.85 9.13 -9.22
C GLU A 306 -17.60 8.70 -10.48
N ASN A 307 -18.48 7.70 -10.41
CA ASN A 307 -19.33 7.33 -11.54
C ASN A 307 -20.37 8.42 -11.87
N ILE A 308 -20.94 9.10 -10.86
CA ILE A 308 -21.84 10.25 -11.09
C ILE A 308 -21.06 11.38 -11.77
N LEU A 309 -19.86 11.70 -11.26
CA LEU A 309 -19.00 12.73 -11.86
C LEU A 309 -18.62 12.39 -13.30
N ASP A 310 -18.23 11.15 -13.57
CA ASP A 310 -17.85 10.68 -14.91
C ASP A 310 -19.03 10.80 -15.89
N LEU A 311 -20.25 10.40 -15.48
CA LEU A 311 -21.46 10.60 -16.29
C LEU A 311 -21.77 12.09 -16.52
N ALA A 312 -21.61 12.93 -15.49
CA ALA A 312 -21.83 14.36 -15.59
C ALA A 312 -20.85 15.00 -16.60
N LEU A 313 -19.58 14.59 -16.57
CA LEU A 313 -18.56 15.05 -17.51
C LEU A 313 -18.84 14.57 -18.94
N ASP A 314 -19.34 13.36 -19.12
CA ASP A 314 -19.75 12.82 -20.42
C ASP A 314 -20.93 13.61 -21.03
N ILE A 315 -21.94 13.93 -20.21
CA ILE A 315 -23.05 14.81 -20.62
C ILE A 315 -22.52 16.20 -21.02
N LEU A 316 -21.68 16.80 -20.17
CA LEU A 316 -21.06 18.11 -20.45
C LEU A 316 -20.22 18.11 -21.73
N GLN A 317 -19.49 17.03 -22.03
CA GLN A 317 -18.71 16.91 -23.25
C GLN A 317 -19.59 16.89 -24.51
N SER A 318 -20.81 16.37 -24.40
CA SER A 318 -21.79 16.34 -25.49
C SER A 318 -22.58 17.65 -25.66
N ALA A 319 -22.54 18.55 -24.67
CA ALA A 319 -23.24 19.82 -24.70
C ALA A 319 -22.61 20.83 -25.69
N GLU A 320 -23.42 21.76 -26.20
CA GLU A 320 -22.94 22.81 -27.09
C GLU A 320 -21.83 23.63 -26.40
N MET A 321 -20.71 23.84 -27.10
CA MET A 321 -19.52 24.52 -26.56
C MET A 321 -18.94 23.89 -25.27
N ARG A 322 -19.34 22.65 -24.92
CA ARG A 322 -19.03 21.97 -23.66
C ARG A 322 -19.45 22.77 -22.42
N ARG A 323 -20.59 23.44 -22.50
CA ARG A 323 -21.13 24.29 -21.44
C ARG A 323 -22.58 23.94 -21.19
N MET A 324 -22.93 23.77 -19.92
CA MET A 324 -24.29 23.50 -19.47
C MET A 324 -24.47 24.09 -18.06
N PRO A 325 -25.60 24.76 -17.77
CA PRO A 325 -25.97 25.13 -16.40
C PRO A 325 -26.04 23.90 -15.48
N ILE A 326 -25.58 24.04 -14.24
CA ILE A 326 -25.57 22.91 -13.29
C ILE A 326 -26.96 22.32 -13.04
N GLY A 327 -28.01 23.14 -13.05
CA GLY A 327 -29.38 22.65 -12.89
C GLY A 327 -29.86 21.78 -14.04
N GLU A 328 -29.46 22.10 -15.27
CA GLU A 328 -29.77 21.31 -16.47
C GLU A 328 -28.98 20.00 -16.46
N LEU A 329 -27.69 20.05 -16.09
CA LEU A 329 -26.86 18.86 -15.93
C LEU A 329 -27.43 17.89 -14.88
N VAL A 330 -27.90 18.43 -13.75
CA VAL A 330 -28.54 17.63 -12.70
C VAL A 330 -29.85 17.03 -13.20
N ALA A 331 -30.64 17.77 -13.98
CA ALA A 331 -31.87 17.25 -14.58
C ALA A 331 -31.57 16.09 -15.54
N GLU A 332 -30.60 16.23 -16.45
CA GLU A 332 -30.16 15.17 -17.36
C GLU A 332 -29.70 13.90 -16.61
N LEU A 333 -28.96 14.07 -15.50
CA LEU A 333 -28.60 12.94 -14.64
C LEU A 333 -29.84 12.30 -14.00
N ILE A 334 -30.78 13.08 -13.49
CA ILE A 334 -32.01 12.52 -12.90
C ILE A 334 -32.84 11.78 -13.96
N ASP A 335 -32.90 12.30 -15.18
CA ASP A 335 -33.64 11.70 -16.29
C ASP A 335 -33.05 10.35 -16.72
N LEU A 336 -31.73 10.15 -16.60
CA LEU A 336 -31.10 8.83 -16.81
C LEU A 336 -31.61 7.77 -15.82
N VAL A 337 -32.06 8.17 -14.63
CA VAL A 337 -32.62 7.25 -13.63
C VAL A 337 -34.07 6.89 -13.95
N ASP A 338 -34.82 7.82 -14.56
CA ASP A 338 -36.22 7.64 -14.97
C ASP A 338 -37.07 7.10 -13.80
N VAL A 339 -37.23 7.96 -12.79
CA VAL A 339 -37.97 7.66 -11.55
C VAL A 339 -39.48 7.69 -11.85
N PRO A 340 -40.24 6.64 -11.51
CA PRO A 340 -41.67 6.59 -11.78
C PRO A 340 -42.48 7.68 -11.07
N ASP A 341 -43.49 8.22 -11.77
CA ASP A 341 -44.44 9.18 -11.20
C ASP A 341 -45.13 8.62 -9.94
N GLY A 342 -45.18 9.44 -8.89
CA GLY A 342 -45.83 9.09 -7.62
C GLY A 342 -44.96 8.29 -6.64
N MET A 343 -43.70 7.99 -6.98
CA MET A 343 -42.73 7.37 -6.08
C MET A 343 -41.79 8.42 -5.48
N THR A 344 -41.52 8.33 -4.17
CA THR A 344 -40.46 9.16 -3.57
C THR A 344 -39.08 8.63 -3.95
N TRP A 345 -38.05 9.49 -3.93
CA TRP A 345 -36.66 9.07 -4.17
C TRP A 345 -36.21 7.95 -3.23
N LEU A 346 -36.66 7.99 -1.96
CA LEU A 346 -36.34 6.96 -0.97
C LEU A 346 -36.95 5.61 -1.34
N GLU A 347 -38.23 5.59 -1.72
CA GLU A 347 -38.90 4.36 -2.15
C GLU A 347 -38.27 3.81 -3.43
N PHE A 348 -38.01 4.67 -4.41
CA PHE A 348 -37.41 4.28 -5.68
C PHE A 348 -36.01 3.69 -5.46
N SER A 349 -35.12 4.41 -4.77
CA SER A 349 -33.75 3.94 -4.51
C SER A 349 -33.73 2.66 -3.67
N ALA A 350 -34.70 2.45 -2.77
CA ALA A 350 -34.86 1.17 -2.06
C ALA A 350 -35.33 0.04 -2.99
N SER A 351 -36.20 0.33 -3.96
CA SER A 351 -36.72 -0.67 -4.92
C SER A 351 -35.65 -1.22 -5.88
N LEU A 352 -34.55 -0.49 -6.05
CA LEU A 352 -33.40 -0.92 -6.86
C LEU A 352 -32.46 -1.87 -6.11
N VAL A 353 -32.65 -2.07 -4.81
CA VAL A 353 -31.81 -2.96 -3.99
C VAL A 353 -32.30 -4.40 -4.17
N GLU A 354 -31.43 -5.24 -4.73
CA GLU A 354 -31.82 -6.59 -5.17
C GLU A 354 -31.74 -7.67 -4.09
N ASP A 355 -31.05 -7.38 -2.99
CA ASP A 355 -30.86 -8.31 -1.90
C ASP A 355 -31.07 -7.60 -0.55
N PRO A 356 -31.79 -8.21 0.42
CA PRO A 356 -31.95 -7.61 1.74
C PRO A 356 -30.64 -7.53 2.54
N GLU A 357 -29.62 -8.35 2.21
CA GLU A 357 -28.31 -8.28 2.82
C GLU A 357 -27.46 -7.17 2.16
N PRO A 358 -27.08 -6.10 2.90
CA PRO A 358 -26.42 -4.94 2.31
C PRO A 358 -25.11 -5.25 1.57
N ALA A 359 -24.38 -6.28 2.00
CA ALA A 359 -23.12 -6.67 1.38
C ALA A 359 -23.33 -7.35 0.01
N ILE A 360 -24.33 -8.24 -0.09
CA ILE A 360 -24.70 -8.89 -1.35
C ILE A 360 -25.29 -7.85 -2.31
N ALA A 361 -26.18 -7.00 -1.82
CA ALA A 361 -26.75 -5.92 -2.62
C ALA A 361 -25.69 -4.96 -3.18
N ALA A 362 -24.74 -4.52 -2.36
CA ALA A 362 -23.66 -3.65 -2.82
C ALA A 362 -22.76 -4.34 -3.86
N ARG A 363 -22.53 -5.66 -3.72
CA ARG A 363 -21.78 -6.43 -4.70
C ARG A 363 -22.50 -6.50 -6.05
N LEU A 364 -23.78 -6.87 -6.04
CA LEU A 364 -24.60 -6.94 -7.25
C LEU A 364 -24.71 -5.58 -7.95
N ALA A 365 -24.80 -4.48 -7.17
CA ALA A 365 -24.82 -3.14 -7.72
C ALA A 365 -23.46 -2.73 -8.33
N ASP A 366 -22.33 -3.01 -7.67
CA ASP A 366 -20.99 -2.76 -8.20
C ASP A 366 -20.70 -3.56 -9.49
N GLU A 367 -21.11 -4.83 -9.53
CA GLU A 367 -21.03 -5.67 -10.74
C GLU A 367 -21.83 -5.04 -11.89
N ARG A 368 -23.07 -4.59 -11.65
CA ARG A 368 -23.88 -3.90 -12.66
C ARG A 368 -23.34 -2.55 -13.11
N VAL A 369 -22.74 -1.77 -12.21
CA VAL A 369 -22.05 -0.52 -12.59
C VAL A 369 -20.93 -0.82 -13.58
N LYS A 370 -20.14 -1.87 -13.34
CA LYS A 370 -19.04 -2.30 -14.24
C LYS A 370 -19.57 -2.77 -15.59
N GLU A 371 -20.62 -3.59 -15.60
CA GLU A 371 -21.26 -4.09 -16.82
C GLU A 371 -21.85 -2.96 -17.67
N ALA A 372 -22.62 -2.07 -17.04
CA ALA A 372 -23.24 -0.93 -17.73
C ALA A 372 -22.20 0.07 -18.25
N ARG A 373 -21.10 0.27 -17.53
CA ARG A 373 -19.96 1.06 -18.03
C ARG A 373 -19.32 0.41 -19.26
N ALA A 374 -19.13 -0.92 -19.25
CA ALA A 374 -18.54 -1.64 -20.37
C ALA A 374 -19.44 -1.64 -21.61
N SER A 375 -20.77 -1.64 -21.44
CA SER A 375 -21.74 -1.56 -22.54
C SER A 375 -22.00 -0.13 -23.03
N GLY A 376 -21.60 0.89 -22.27
CA GLY A 376 -21.91 2.30 -22.55
C GLY A 376 -23.34 2.71 -22.19
N ASP A 377 -24.07 1.86 -21.46
CA ASP A 377 -25.44 2.15 -21.03
C ASP A 377 -25.45 3.12 -19.84
N ARG A 378 -25.63 4.42 -20.14
CA ARG A 378 -25.65 5.49 -19.15
C ARG A 378 -26.79 5.35 -18.13
N SER A 379 -27.97 4.91 -18.57
CA SER A 379 -29.14 4.77 -17.70
C SER A 379 -28.98 3.60 -16.73
N ALA A 380 -28.60 2.43 -17.25
CA ALA A 380 -28.32 1.26 -16.41
C ALA A 380 -27.17 1.55 -15.44
N ARG A 381 -26.13 2.29 -15.87
CA ARG A 381 -25.02 2.67 -15.01
C ARG A 381 -25.49 3.54 -13.86
N LEU A 382 -26.25 4.61 -14.12
CA LEU A 382 -26.71 5.50 -13.05
C LEU A 382 -27.71 4.83 -12.12
N ARG A 383 -28.64 4.02 -12.63
CA ARG A 383 -29.55 3.20 -11.80
C ARG A 383 -28.77 2.27 -10.87
N SER A 384 -27.71 1.63 -11.37
CA SER A 384 -26.84 0.75 -10.57
C SER A 384 -26.04 1.53 -9.52
N VAL A 385 -25.60 2.76 -9.83
CA VAL A 385 -24.98 3.66 -8.85
C VAL A 385 -25.96 4.04 -7.74
N VAL A 386 -27.22 4.35 -8.08
CA VAL A 386 -28.27 4.64 -7.08
C VAL A 386 -28.52 3.42 -6.19
N ALA A 387 -28.60 2.22 -6.78
CA ALA A 387 -28.72 0.96 -6.04
C ALA A 387 -27.55 0.75 -5.06
N LEU A 388 -26.32 1.01 -5.51
CA LEU A 388 -25.11 0.90 -4.68
C LEU A 388 -25.15 1.87 -3.49
N VAL A 389 -25.47 3.15 -3.72
CA VAL A 389 -25.59 4.15 -2.65
C VAL A 389 -26.67 3.75 -1.65
N SER A 390 -27.81 3.26 -2.15
CA SER A 390 -28.93 2.78 -1.32
C SER A 390 -28.53 1.58 -0.45
N ALA A 391 -27.86 0.58 -1.01
CA ALA A 391 -27.36 -0.59 -0.29
C ALA A 391 -26.36 -0.19 0.82
N LEU A 392 -25.46 0.74 0.54
CA LEU A 392 -24.49 1.25 1.51
C LEU A 392 -25.15 2.06 2.63
N ALA A 393 -26.17 2.88 2.31
CA ALA A 393 -26.91 3.68 3.29
C ALA A 393 -27.76 2.83 4.25
N GLY A 394 -28.38 1.74 3.75
CA GLY A 394 -29.14 0.80 4.57
C GLY A 394 -28.31 0.18 5.71
N ARG A 395 -27.01 -0.05 5.47
CA ARG A 395 -26.07 -0.54 6.48
C ARG A 395 -25.86 0.45 7.63
N VAL A 396 -25.75 1.75 7.33
CA VAL A 396 -25.54 2.81 8.33
C VAL A 396 -26.75 2.94 9.26
N ALA A 397 -27.96 2.75 8.73
CA ALA A 397 -29.18 2.73 9.53
C ALA A 397 -29.20 1.55 10.52
N CYS A 398 -28.79 0.36 10.08
CA CYS A 398 -28.70 -0.83 10.93
C CYS A 398 -27.68 -0.65 12.08
N CYS A 399 -26.55 0.02 11.83
CA CYS A 399 -25.56 0.34 12.86
C CYS A 399 -26.03 1.42 13.86
N ARG A 400 -26.83 2.41 13.44
CA ARG A 400 -27.31 3.50 14.32
C ARG A 400 -28.40 3.06 15.32
N PHE A 401 -29.19 2.04 14.99
CA PHE A 401 -30.26 1.55 15.88
C PHE A 401 -29.78 0.76 17.11
N ARG A 402 -28.46 0.57 17.31
CA ARG A 402 -27.88 -0.14 18.47
C ARG A 402 -26.78 0.64 19.22
N GLY A 403 -26.74 1.96 19.06
CA GLY A 403 -25.62 2.78 19.52
C GLY A 403 -25.28 2.65 21.01
N HIS A 404 -23.98 2.51 21.31
CA HIS A 404 -23.34 3.33 22.34
C HIS A 404 -22.54 4.44 21.64
N GLN A 405 -22.65 5.65 22.17
CA GLN A 405 -21.95 6.83 21.68
C GLN A 405 -20.43 6.65 21.81
N VAL A 406 -19.72 6.52 20.69
CA VAL A 406 -18.29 6.79 20.67
C VAL A 406 -18.12 8.30 20.64
N LYS A 407 -17.78 8.88 21.79
CA LYS A 407 -17.25 10.24 21.87
C LYS A 407 -15.82 10.21 21.33
N PHE A 408 -15.59 10.83 20.18
CA PHE A 408 -14.25 11.25 19.79
C PHE A 408 -13.83 12.39 20.72
N ALA A 409 -12.68 12.21 21.38
CA ALA A 409 -12.00 13.24 22.16
C ALA A 409 -11.06 14.03 21.24
#